data_AF-A0A3A1QV02-F1
#
_entry.id   AF-A0A3A1QV02-F1
#
_cell.length_a   1.000
_cell.length_b   1.000
_cell.length_c   1.000
_cell.angle_alpha   90.00
_cell.angle_beta   90.00
_cell.angle_gamma   90.00
#
_symmetry.space_group_name_H-M   'P 1'
#
loop_
_entity.id
_entity.type
_entity.pdbx_description
1 polymer ?
#
loop_
_entity_poly.entity_id
_entity_poly.type
_entity_poly.pdbx_seq_one_letter_code
_entity_poly.pdbx_strand_id
1 'polypeptide(L)'
;MLIATLTFGWIGIGIFLLIVFSLRSLLKNNEYGFLHMLMAVMYSMWLPLPFFLTEILTYEALRIGMIFGLLYLIMMVVTMAMQTGHIVHIAREEKTASAHEERSNHIMATLCGPFELLANIFKCIWAFFLVLAFWDNDMKMFAGVMLIFVMFIFYFLILLVNNSLNKPLKLFEKVVSNPYVFNIETICFFLTIIIYITVQQ
;
A
#
# COMPACT_ATOMS: atom_id res chain seq x y z
N MET A 1 14.83 16.13 10.79
CA MET A 1 13.77 15.20 10.33
C MET A 1 13.95 14.82 8.86
N LEU A 2 14.16 15.79 7.97
CA LEU A 2 14.41 15.60 6.53
C LEU A 2 15.36 14.44 6.16
N ILE A 3 16.59 14.43 6.68
CA ILE A 3 17.59 13.38 6.34
C ILE A 3 17.08 11.99 6.69
N ALA A 4 16.45 11.83 7.85
CA ALA A 4 15.87 10.55 8.27
C ALA A 4 14.73 10.14 7.34
N THR A 5 13.80 11.05 7.04
CA THR A 5 12.67 10.80 6.12
C THR A 5 13.14 10.39 4.73
N LEU A 6 14.15 11.06 4.17
CA LEU A 6 14.71 10.68 2.88
C LEU A 6 15.46 9.36 2.93
N THR A 7 16.26 9.13 3.97
CA THR A 7 16.99 7.87 4.16
C THR A 7 16.03 6.70 4.22
N PHE A 8 15.01 6.77 5.07
CA PHE A 8 13.99 5.74 5.16
C PHE A 8 13.16 5.63 3.88
N GLY A 9 12.80 6.76 3.27
CA GLY A 9 12.09 6.81 1.98
C GLY A 9 12.80 5.98 0.90
N TRP A 10 14.08 6.28 0.66
CA TRP A 10 14.90 5.58 -0.32
C TRP A 10 15.21 4.13 0.07
N ILE A 11 15.38 3.82 1.36
CA ILE A 11 15.49 2.42 1.83
C ILE A 11 14.22 1.64 1.46
N GLY A 12 13.04 2.22 1.65
CA GLY A 12 11.78 1.60 1.23
C GLY A 12 11.74 1.29 -0.27
N ILE A 13 12.17 2.24 -1.12
CA ILE A 13 12.32 2.00 -2.57
C ILE A 13 13.32 0.86 -2.85
N GLY A 14 14.46 0.83 -2.14
CA GLY A 14 15.45 -0.23 -2.26
C GLY A 14 14.91 -1.61 -1.90
N ILE A 15 14.10 -1.71 -0.83
CA ILE A 15 13.44 -2.95 -0.43
C ILE A 15 12.45 -3.40 -1.52
N PHE A 16 11.66 -2.48 -2.09
CA PHE A 16 10.77 -2.81 -3.20
C PHE A 16 11.53 -3.41 -4.39
N LEU A 17 12.64 -2.80 -4.79
CA LEU A 17 13.47 -3.32 -5.88
C LEU A 17 14.03 -4.72 -5.54
N LEU A 18 14.50 -4.91 -4.31
CA LEU A 18 14.94 -6.22 -3.83
C LEU A 18 13.83 -7.26 -3.94
N ILE A 19 12.60 -6.92 -3.54
CA ILE A 19 11.43 -7.79 -3.69
C ILE A 19 11.22 -8.13 -5.16
N VAL A 20 11.18 -7.15 -6.06
CA VAL A 20 10.95 -7.39 -7.50
C VAL A 20 11.99 -8.33 -8.10
N PHE A 21 13.28 -8.11 -7.81
CA PHE A 21 14.36 -8.94 -8.34
C PHE A 21 14.41 -10.34 -7.72
N SER A 22 14.00 -10.48 -6.46
CA SER A 22 14.00 -11.77 -5.75
C SER A 22 12.69 -12.54 -5.88
N LEU A 23 11.61 -11.91 -6.38
CA LEU A 23 10.24 -12.46 -6.39
C LEU A 23 10.19 -13.87 -6.96
N ARG A 24 10.74 -14.07 -8.17
CA ARG A 24 10.72 -15.40 -8.83
C ARG A 24 11.45 -16.47 -8.01
N SER A 25 12.55 -16.11 -7.36
CA SER A 25 13.33 -17.03 -6.53
C SER A 25 12.59 -17.38 -5.25
N LEU A 26 11.99 -16.38 -4.58
CA LEU A 26 11.23 -16.57 -3.34
C LEU A 26 9.98 -17.41 -3.58
N LEU A 27 9.24 -17.15 -4.66
CA LEU A 27 8.06 -17.93 -5.05
C LEU A 27 8.42 -19.39 -5.34
N LYS A 28 9.53 -19.65 -6.06
CA LYS A 28 9.99 -21.02 -6.34
C LYS A 28 10.34 -21.81 -5.07
N ASN A 29 10.81 -21.11 -4.04
CA ASN A 29 11.18 -21.72 -2.76
C ASN A 29 10.03 -21.69 -1.74
N ASN A 30 8.81 -21.29 -2.12
CA ASN A 30 7.64 -21.14 -1.25
C ASN A 30 7.84 -20.16 -0.07
N GLU A 31 8.70 -19.16 -0.23
CA GLU A 31 9.03 -18.17 0.81
C GLU A 31 8.04 -16.98 0.82
N TYR A 32 6.75 -17.28 0.74
CA TYR A 32 5.68 -16.27 0.69
C TYR A 32 5.62 -15.43 1.97
N GLY A 33 5.90 -16.03 3.13
CA GLY A 33 5.89 -15.30 4.41
C GLY A 33 7.01 -14.26 4.47
N PHE A 34 8.20 -14.60 3.98
CA PHE A 34 9.31 -13.67 3.92
C PHE A 34 9.03 -12.49 2.98
N LEU A 35 8.35 -12.75 1.85
CA LEU A 35 7.92 -11.69 0.93
C LEU A 35 7.03 -10.65 1.64
N HIS A 36 6.02 -11.10 2.41
CA HIS A 36 5.13 -10.20 3.14
C HIS A 36 5.84 -9.49 4.28
N MET A 37 6.80 -10.14 4.96
CA MET A 37 7.64 -9.47 5.95
C MET A 37 8.44 -8.33 5.34
N LEU A 38 9.06 -8.54 4.17
CA LEU A 38 9.78 -7.49 3.46
C LEU A 38 8.85 -6.34 3.06
N MET A 39 7.62 -6.63 2.62
CA MET A 39 6.62 -5.59 2.33
C MET A 39 6.22 -4.81 3.60
N ALA A 40 6.05 -5.48 4.75
CA ALA A 40 5.76 -4.81 6.02
C ALA A 40 6.90 -3.86 6.44
N VAL A 41 8.15 -4.28 6.29
CA VAL A 41 9.33 -3.44 6.56
C VAL A 41 9.35 -2.27 5.58
N MET A 42 9.12 -2.51 4.29
CA MET A 42 9.05 -1.45 3.26
C MET A 42 8.04 -0.36 3.63
N TYR A 43 6.79 -0.71 3.97
CA TYR A 43 5.78 0.26 4.39
C TYR A 43 6.16 0.98 5.69
N SER A 44 6.81 0.29 6.62
CA SER A 44 7.30 0.89 7.87
C SER A 44 8.34 1.99 7.62
N MET A 45 9.18 1.83 6.60
CA MET A 45 10.16 2.86 6.21
C MET A 45 9.48 4.13 5.65
N TRP A 46 8.23 4.06 5.20
CA TRP A 46 7.50 5.21 4.67
C TRP A 46 6.66 5.95 5.73
N LEU A 47 6.55 5.42 6.96
CA LEU A 47 5.84 6.07 8.07
C LEU A 47 6.29 7.51 8.40
N PRO A 48 7.57 7.89 8.23
CA PRO A 48 7.98 9.29 8.45
C PRO A 48 7.44 10.28 7.41
N LEU A 49 7.00 9.83 6.24
CA LEU A 49 6.62 10.72 5.12
C LEU A 49 5.43 11.63 5.48
N PRO A 50 4.30 11.13 6.02
CA PRO A 50 3.18 12.01 6.35
C PRO A 50 3.55 13.11 7.35
N PHE A 51 4.39 12.82 8.34
CA PHE A 51 4.83 13.81 9.31
C PHE A 51 5.66 14.91 8.65
N PHE A 52 6.64 14.54 7.82
CA PHE A 52 7.52 15.50 7.17
C PHE A 52 6.78 16.37 6.15
N LEU A 53 5.81 15.81 5.42
CA LEU A 53 5.02 16.58 4.45
C LEU A 53 4.22 17.72 5.10
N THR A 54 3.79 17.59 6.36
CA THR A 54 3.13 18.70 7.08
C THR A 54 4.05 19.86 7.42
N GLU A 55 5.38 19.64 7.44
CA GLU A 55 6.34 20.71 7.74
C GLU A 55 6.71 21.52 6.50
N ILE A 56 6.66 20.90 5.32
CA ILE A 56 7.16 21.52 4.08
C ILE A 56 6.05 22.07 3.17
N LEU A 57 4.82 21.57 3.28
CA LEU A 57 3.68 22.06 2.51
C LEU A 57 2.77 22.91 3.39
N THR A 58 2.66 24.20 3.08
CA THR A 58 1.83 25.14 3.83
C THR A 58 0.37 25.04 3.39
N TYR A 59 -0.36 24.04 3.85
CA TYR A 59 -1.81 23.92 3.59
C TYR A 59 -2.51 23.32 4.80
N GLU A 60 -3.44 24.06 5.41
CA GLU A 60 -4.03 23.68 6.71
C GLU A 60 -4.77 22.34 6.66
N ALA A 61 -5.55 22.10 5.59
CA ALA A 61 -6.31 20.88 5.44
C ALA A 61 -5.42 19.66 5.09
N LEU A 62 -4.12 19.85 4.78
CA LEU A 62 -3.18 18.75 4.55
C LEU A 62 -3.05 17.84 5.77
N ARG A 63 -3.19 18.40 6.98
CA ARG A 63 -3.14 17.62 8.23
C ARG A 63 -4.17 16.49 8.24
N ILE A 64 -5.36 16.73 7.68
CA ILE A 64 -6.41 15.71 7.53
C ILE A 64 -5.93 14.61 6.58
N GLY A 65 -5.38 14.98 5.43
CA GLY A 65 -4.79 14.04 4.48
C GLY A 65 -3.70 13.17 5.07
N MET A 66 -2.86 13.72 5.95
CA MET A 66 -1.78 12.97 6.59
C MET A 66 -2.28 11.94 7.60
N ILE A 67 -3.43 12.17 8.24
CA ILE A 67 -4.10 11.14 9.06
C ILE A 67 -4.46 9.94 8.17
N PHE A 68 -5.05 10.17 7.00
CA PHE A 68 -5.35 9.09 6.05
C PHE A 68 -4.08 8.39 5.53
N GLY A 69 -3.00 9.13 5.29
CA GLY A 69 -1.71 8.57 4.90
C GLY A 69 -1.10 7.66 5.99
N LEU A 70 -1.16 8.10 7.25
CA LEU A 70 -0.71 7.28 8.39
C LEU A 70 -1.58 6.04 8.58
N LEU A 71 -2.91 6.19 8.53
CA LEU A 71 -3.83 5.06 8.62
C LEU A 71 -3.56 4.04 7.52
N TYR A 72 -3.38 4.50 6.27
CA TYR A 72 -2.99 3.63 5.16
C TYR A 72 -1.71 2.83 5.48
N LEU A 73 -0.64 3.50 5.88
CA LEU A 73 0.65 2.85 6.16
C LEU A 73 0.55 1.86 7.32
N ILE A 74 -0.11 2.24 8.42
CA ILE A 74 -0.32 1.36 9.57
C ILE A 74 -1.13 0.13 9.17
N MET A 75 -2.22 0.33 8.41
CA MET A 75 -3.03 -0.77 7.91
C MET A 75 -2.20 -1.74 7.06
N MET A 76 -1.40 -1.23 6.12
CA MET A 76 -0.53 -2.07 5.30
C MET A 76 0.51 -2.84 6.14
N VAL A 77 1.16 -2.20 7.12
CA VAL A 77 2.11 -2.88 8.01
C VAL A 77 1.43 -4.01 8.78
N VAL A 78 0.26 -3.75 9.37
CA VAL A 78 -0.50 -4.75 10.12
C VAL A 78 -0.93 -5.90 9.23
N THR A 79 -1.48 -5.62 8.04
CA THR A 79 -1.93 -6.68 7.13
C THR A 79 -0.79 -7.56 6.66
N MET A 80 0.32 -6.95 6.23
CA MET A 80 1.48 -7.71 5.75
C MET A 80 2.11 -8.55 6.88
N ALA A 81 2.14 -8.04 8.11
CA ALA A 81 2.60 -8.79 9.28
C ALA A 81 1.66 -9.96 9.62
N MET A 82 0.34 -9.74 9.60
CA MET A 82 -0.65 -10.80 9.82
C MET A 82 -0.58 -11.88 8.75
N GLN A 83 -0.47 -11.48 7.48
CA GLN A 83 -0.31 -12.39 6.35
C GLN A 83 0.94 -13.26 6.50
N THR A 84 2.05 -12.65 6.93
CA THR A 84 3.28 -13.38 7.21
C THR A 84 3.06 -14.47 8.27
N GLY A 85 2.46 -14.12 9.41
CA GLY A 85 2.20 -15.06 10.49
C GLY A 85 1.30 -16.22 10.05
N HIS A 86 0.25 -15.91 9.30
CA HIS A 86 -0.69 -16.90 8.80
C HIS A 86 -0.07 -17.85 7.76
N ILE A 87 0.68 -17.33 6.78
CA ILE A 87 1.38 -18.14 5.76
C ILE A 87 2.38 -19.09 6.42
N VAL A 88 3.18 -18.60 7.36
CA VAL A 88 4.18 -19.41 8.05
C VAL A 88 3.52 -20.49 8.91
N HIS A 89 2.37 -20.20 9.51
CA HIS A 89 1.59 -21.18 10.26
C HIS A 89 1.11 -22.33 9.34
N ILE A 90 0.51 -22.01 8.19
CA ILE A 90 0.08 -23.01 7.19
C ILE A 90 1.26 -23.88 6.76
N ALA A 91 2.36 -23.27 6.31
CA ALA A 91 3.50 -23.99 5.77
C ALA A 91 4.16 -24.93 6.80
N ARG A 92 4.01 -24.63 8.10
CA ARG A 92 4.47 -25.50 9.20
C ARG A 92 3.48 -26.62 9.49
N GLU A 93 2.18 -26.35 9.45
CA GLU A 93 1.12 -27.34 9.70
C GLU A 93 0.88 -28.31 8.53
N GLU A 94 1.05 -27.88 7.28
CA GLU A 94 0.91 -28.71 6.06
C GLU A 94 1.85 -29.93 6.06
N LYS A 95 2.97 -29.86 6.78
CA LYS A 95 3.83 -31.03 7.01
C LYS A 95 3.16 -32.14 7.84
N THR A 96 1.97 -31.88 8.40
CA THR A 96 1.36 -32.67 9.47
C THR A 96 -0.08 -33.14 9.19
N ALA A 97 -0.88 -32.45 8.35
CA ALA A 97 -2.23 -32.93 7.97
C ALA A 97 -2.84 -32.19 6.76
N SER A 98 -3.38 -32.92 5.78
CA SER A 98 -3.93 -32.40 4.51
C SER A 98 -5.36 -31.84 4.56
N ALA A 99 -5.99 -31.77 5.74
CA ALA A 99 -7.41 -31.36 5.89
C ALA A 99 -7.61 -29.89 6.35
N HIS A 100 -6.53 -29.12 6.55
CA HIS A 100 -6.58 -27.77 7.13
C HIS A 100 -6.51 -26.62 6.10
N GLU A 101 -6.24 -26.93 4.84
CA GLU A 101 -5.96 -25.95 3.77
C GLU A 101 -7.15 -25.02 3.47
N GLU A 102 -8.37 -25.58 3.43
CA GLU A 102 -9.58 -24.85 3.06
C GLU A 102 -10.02 -23.82 4.13
N ARG A 103 -9.87 -24.17 5.41
CA ARG A 103 -10.18 -23.28 6.55
C ARG A 103 -9.17 -22.15 6.67
N SER A 104 -7.90 -22.41 6.38
CA SER A 104 -6.86 -21.39 6.49
C SER A 104 -6.91 -20.41 5.31
N ASN A 105 -7.11 -20.89 4.07
CA ASN A 105 -7.34 -20.01 2.92
C ASN A 105 -8.55 -19.09 3.13
N HIS A 106 -9.60 -19.57 3.81
CA HIS A 106 -10.74 -18.74 4.19
C HIS A 106 -10.39 -17.61 5.16
N ILE A 107 -9.53 -17.81 6.16
CA ILE A 107 -9.18 -16.75 7.13
C ILE A 107 -8.39 -15.63 6.46
N MET A 108 -7.47 -15.99 5.56
CA MET A 108 -6.67 -15.04 4.80
C MET A 108 -7.53 -14.16 3.87
N ALA A 109 -8.43 -14.81 3.11
CA ALA A 109 -9.34 -14.13 2.19
C ALA A 109 -10.31 -13.19 2.93
N THR A 110 -10.73 -13.55 4.14
CA THR A 110 -11.72 -12.78 4.92
C THR A 110 -11.11 -11.55 5.60
N LEU A 111 -9.88 -11.64 6.10
CA LEU A 111 -9.30 -10.57 6.93
C LEU A 111 -8.41 -9.59 6.15
N CYS A 112 -7.72 -10.05 5.09
CA CYS A 112 -6.70 -9.23 4.46
C CYS A 112 -7.18 -8.52 3.20
N GLY A 113 -7.99 -9.19 2.35
CA GLY A 113 -8.43 -8.64 1.06
C GLY A 113 -9.25 -7.34 1.19
N PRO A 114 -10.39 -7.34 1.90
CA PRO A 114 -11.19 -6.13 2.10
C PRO A 114 -10.44 -5.02 2.85
N PHE A 115 -9.55 -5.40 3.77
CA PHE A 115 -8.79 -4.45 4.58
C PHE A 115 -7.72 -3.72 3.75
N GLU A 116 -7.00 -4.41 2.87
CA GLU A 116 -6.07 -3.78 1.91
C GLU A 116 -6.81 -2.84 0.94
N LEU A 117 -7.99 -3.22 0.47
CA LEU A 117 -8.80 -2.37 -0.40
C LEU A 117 -9.23 -1.08 0.31
N LEU A 118 -9.66 -1.19 1.57
CA LEU A 118 -9.97 -0.02 2.39
C LEU A 118 -8.74 0.86 2.62
N ALA A 119 -7.57 0.26 2.91
CA ALA A 119 -6.32 0.99 3.06
C ALA A 119 -5.99 1.77 1.78
N ASN A 120 -6.14 1.17 0.60
CA ASN A 120 -5.90 1.85 -0.67
C ASN A 120 -6.88 3.00 -0.95
N ILE A 121 -8.13 2.91 -0.47
CA ILE A 121 -9.06 4.06 -0.50
C ILE A 121 -8.52 5.20 0.38
N PHE A 122 -7.99 4.91 1.57
CA PHE A 122 -7.36 5.94 2.42
C PHE A 122 -6.14 6.57 1.74
N LYS A 123 -5.33 5.79 1.02
CA LYS A 123 -4.25 6.34 0.19
C LYS A 123 -4.78 7.29 -0.89
N CYS A 124 -5.87 6.96 -1.59
CA CYS A 124 -6.47 7.88 -2.57
C CYS A 124 -6.99 9.17 -1.93
N ILE A 125 -7.58 9.10 -0.72
CA ILE A 125 -8.00 10.29 0.03
C ILE A 125 -6.77 11.12 0.41
N TRP A 126 -5.69 10.48 0.87
CA TRP A 126 -4.42 11.17 1.13
C TRP A 126 -3.87 11.85 -0.13
N ALA A 127 -3.88 11.16 -1.28
CA ALA A 127 -3.49 11.71 -2.57
C ALA A 127 -4.31 12.97 -2.93
N PHE A 128 -5.62 12.97 -2.65
CA PHE A 128 -6.48 14.12 -2.89
C PHE A 128 -6.03 15.36 -2.12
N PHE A 129 -5.71 15.22 -0.83
CA PHE A 129 -5.16 16.33 -0.05
C PHE A 129 -3.77 16.76 -0.52
N LEU A 130 -2.94 15.83 -1.00
CA LEU A 130 -1.66 16.16 -1.64
C LEU A 130 -1.84 16.96 -2.93
N VAL A 131 -2.85 16.67 -3.75
CA VAL A 131 -3.19 17.48 -4.93
C VAL A 131 -3.46 18.92 -4.51
N LEU A 132 -4.32 19.13 -3.51
CA LEU A 132 -4.69 20.46 -3.03
C LEU A 132 -3.48 21.22 -2.48
N ALA A 133 -2.67 20.55 -1.66
CA ALA A 133 -1.47 21.17 -1.09
C ALA A 133 -0.41 21.49 -2.16
N PHE A 134 -0.15 20.59 -3.11
CA PHE A 134 0.77 20.87 -4.21
C PHE A 134 0.27 22.00 -5.10
N TRP A 135 -1.04 22.08 -5.34
CA TRP A 135 -1.62 23.16 -6.10
C TRP A 135 -1.45 24.51 -5.41
N ASP A 136 -1.72 24.58 -4.10
CA ASP A 136 -1.58 25.78 -3.29
C ASP A 136 -0.12 26.27 -3.20
N ASN A 137 0.84 25.34 -3.24
CA ASN A 137 2.28 25.62 -3.24
C ASN A 137 2.86 25.82 -4.66
N ASP A 138 2.03 26.06 -5.69
CA ASP A 138 2.39 26.23 -7.11
C ASP A 138 3.17 25.05 -7.76
N MET A 139 3.13 23.87 -7.15
CA MET A 139 3.76 22.64 -7.62
C MET A 139 2.84 21.85 -8.56
N LYS A 140 2.38 22.50 -9.65
CA LYS A 140 1.34 21.98 -10.56
C LYS A 140 1.67 20.61 -11.18
N MET A 141 2.94 20.34 -11.47
CA MET A 141 3.37 19.03 -11.99
C MET A 141 3.08 17.90 -11.00
N PHE A 142 3.43 18.08 -9.72
CA PHE A 142 3.19 17.08 -8.68
C PHE A 142 1.70 16.96 -8.36
N ALA A 143 0.95 18.07 -8.39
CA ALA A 143 -0.51 18.04 -8.28
C ALA A 143 -1.14 17.19 -9.41
N GLY A 144 -0.69 17.37 -10.65
CA GLY A 144 -1.16 16.60 -11.80
C GLY A 144 -0.87 15.11 -11.68
N VAL A 145 0.34 14.74 -11.24
CA VAL A 145 0.68 13.32 -10.99
C VAL A 145 -0.16 12.75 -9.84
N MET A 146 -0.35 13.50 -8.74
CA MET A 146 -1.18 13.06 -7.61
C MET A 146 -2.64 12.84 -7.99
N LEU A 147 -3.17 13.62 -8.93
CA LEU A 147 -4.53 13.46 -9.42
C LEU A 147 -4.77 12.10 -10.08
N ILE A 148 -3.75 11.52 -10.72
CA ILE A 148 -3.83 10.17 -11.30
C ILE A 148 -4.12 9.15 -10.19
N PHE A 149 -3.45 9.26 -9.04
CA PHE A 149 -3.67 8.37 -7.89
C PHE A 149 -5.05 8.56 -7.26
N VAL A 150 -5.59 9.78 -7.27
CA VAL A 150 -6.97 10.05 -6.82
C VAL A 150 -7.98 9.27 -7.67
N MET A 151 -7.77 9.19 -8.99
CA MET A 151 -8.69 8.47 -9.88
C MET A 151 -8.81 6.97 -9.56
N PHE A 152 -7.79 6.37 -8.95
CA PHE A 152 -7.86 4.96 -8.51
C PHE A 152 -8.88 4.73 -7.40
N ILE A 153 -9.42 5.76 -6.74
CA ILE A 153 -10.43 5.61 -5.70
C ILE A 153 -11.65 4.85 -6.22
N PHE A 154 -12.08 5.11 -7.46
CA PHE A 154 -13.22 4.42 -8.06
C PHE A 154 -12.91 2.94 -8.29
N TYR A 155 -11.70 2.62 -8.74
CA TYR A 155 -11.24 1.25 -8.93
C TYR A 155 -11.24 0.48 -7.60
N PHE A 156 -10.65 1.05 -6.54
CA PHE A 156 -10.62 0.41 -5.23
C PHE A 156 -11.99 0.31 -4.56
N LEU A 157 -12.86 1.32 -4.72
CA LEU A 157 -14.24 1.27 -4.23
C LEU A 157 -15.04 0.17 -4.90
N ILE A 158 -14.95 0.04 -6.23
CA ILE A 158 -15.65 -1.02 -6.98
C ILE A 158 -15.16 -2.40 -6.50
N LEU A 159 -13.85 -2.59 -6.38
CA LEU A 159 -13.27 -3.84 -5.87
C LEU A 159 -13.73 -4.13 -4.43
N LEU A 160 -13.75 -3.12 -3.56
CA LEU A 160 -14.18 -3.29 -2.17
C LEU A 160 -15.64 -3.72 -2.09
N VAL A 161 -16.52 -3.06 -2.85
CA VAL A 161 -17.95 -3.40 -2.90
C VAL A 161 -18.12 -4.82 -3.42
N ASN A 162 -17.48 -5.17 -4.53
CA ASN A 162 -17.58 -6.52 -5.09
C ASN A 162 -17.09 -7.60 -4.11
N ASN A 163 -15.98 -7.35 -3.41
CA ASN A 163 -15.41 -8.31 -2.46
C ASN A 163 -16.16 -8.37 -1.13
N SER A 164 -16.99 -7.37 -0.82
CA SER A 164 -17.78 -7.32 0.42
C SER A 164 -19.20 -7.85 0.25
N LEU A 165 -19.64 -8.11 -0.99
CA LEU A 165 -20.98 -8.63 -1.28
C LEU A 165 -20.94 -10.14 -1.52
N ASN A 166 -21.91 -10.87 -0.96
CA ASN A 166 -22.07 -12.32 -1.20
C ASN A 166 -22.33 -12.67 -2.67
N LYS A 167 -22.90 -11.72 -3.44
CA LYS A 167 -23.08 -11.83 -4.88
C LYS A 167 -22.58 -10.53 -5.50
N PRO A 168 -21.58 -10.57 -6.41
CA PRO A 168 -21.09 -9.36 -7.04
C PRO A 168 -22.20 -8.71 -7.88
N LEU A 169 -22.13 -7.40 -8.02
CA LEU A 169 -23.04 -6.67 -8.91
C LEU A 169 -22.60 -6.92 -10.35
N LYS A 170 -23.51 -7.37 -11.22
CA LYS A 170 -23.23 -7.65 -12.65
C LYS A 170 -22.54 -6.50 -13.38
N LEU A 171 -22.83 -5.26 -13.00
CA LEU A 171 -22.20 -4.07 -13.58
C LEU A 171 -20.68 -4.03 -13.34
N PHE A 172 -20.22 -4.62 -12.24
CA PHE A 172 -18.85 -4.52 -11.75
C PHE A 172 -18.08 -5.83 -11.79
N GLU A 173 -18.71 -6.96 -12.16
CA GLU A 173 -18.07 -8.29 -12.23
C GLU A 173 -16.80 -8.33 -13.11
N LYS A 174 -16.69 -7.43 -14.09
CA LYS A 174 -15.52 -7.36 -14.98
C LYS A 174 -14.30 -6.69 -14.33
N VAL A 175 -14.47 -5.99 -13.22
CA VAL A 175 -13.38 -5.31 -12.52
C VAL A 175 -12.77 -6.30 -11.53
N VAL A 176 -11.56 -6.76 -11.83
CA VAL A 176 -10.84 -7.78 -11.04
C VAL A 176 -9.55 -7.18 -10.49
N SER A 177 -9.19 -7.57 -9.28
CA SER A 177 -7.94 -7.15 -8.65
C SER A 177 -6.73 -7.65 -9.45
N ASN A 178 -5.77 -6.76 -9.69
CA ASN A 178 -4.51 -7.07 -10.36
C ASN A 178 -3.33 -6.67 -9.46
N PRO A 179 -2.61 -7.63 -8.84
CA PRO A 179 -1.50 -7.34 -7.93
C PRO A 179 -0.39 -6.47 -8.53
N TYR A 180 -0.14 -6.56 -9.84
CA TYR A 180 0.87 -5.73 -10.50
C TYR A 180 0.45 -4.26 -10.52
N VAL A 181 -0.82 -3.99 -10.79
CA VAL A 181 -1.36 -2.62 -10.77
C VAL A 181 -1.22 -2.02 -9.38
N PHE A 182 -1.59 -2.75 -8.33
CA PHE A 182 -1.48 -2.28 -6.93
C PHE A 182 -0.04 -1.94 -6.54
N ASN A 183 0.90 -2.83 -6.88
CA ASN A 183 2.31 -2.66 -6.53
C ASN A 183 2.97 -1.52 -7.32
N ILE A 184 2.71 -1.43 -8.64
CA ILE A 184 3.24 -0.35 -9.50
C ILE A 184 2.66 0.99 -9.05
N GLU A 185 1.36 1.06 -8.82
CA GLU A 185 0.71 2.28 -8.38
C GLU A 185 1.27 2.72 -7.01
N THR A 186 1.41 1.80 -6.05
CA THR A 186 2.01 2.09 -4.74
C THR A 186 3.45 2.60 -4.86
N ILE A 187 4.33 1.92 -5.61
CA ILE A 187 5.71 2.37 -5.71
C ILE A 187 5.81 3.73 -6.42
N CYS A 188 5.02 3.96 -7.47
CA CYS A 188 4.98 5.23 -8.18
C CYS A 188 4.47 6.36 -7.25
N PHE A 189 3.49 6.09 -6.40
CA PHE A 189 2.98 7.04 -5.42
C PHE A 189 4.08 7.49 -4.46
N PHE A 190 4.76 6.55 -3.80
CA PHE A 190 5.82 6.87 -2.84
C PHE A 190 7.06 7.46 -3.52
N LEU A 191 7.43 6.98 -4.70
CA LEU A 191 8.53 7.54 -5.47
C LEU A 191 8.26 9.00 -5.82
N THR A 192 7.02 9.36 -6.20
CA THR A 192 6.65 10.76 -6.49
C THR A 192 6.85 11.65 -5.27
N ILE A 193 6.43 11.20 -4.08
CA ILE A 193 6.60 11.93 -2.82
C ILE A 193 8.10 12.08 -2.47
N ILE A 194 8.87 11.01 -2.57
CA ILE A 194 10.29 11.02 -2.21
C ILE A 194 11.09 11.91 -3.18
N ILE A 195 10.80 11.85 -4.48
CA ILE A 195 11.39 12.74 -5.48
C ILE A 195 11.05 14.19 -5.16
N TYR A 196 9.78 14.49 -4.85
CA TYR A 196 9.37 15.85 -4.46
C TYR A 196 10.20 16.37 -3.27
N ILE A 197 10.29 15.57 -2.19
CA ILE A 197 11.07 15.95 -1.00
C ILE A 197 12.56 16.14 -1.34
N THR A 198 13.10 15.33 -2.25
CA THR A 198 14.50 15.41 -2.68
C THR A 198 14.76 16.68 -3.50
N VAL A 199 13.82 17.09 -4.36
CA VAL A 199 13.95 18.26 -5.24
C VAL A 199 13.73 19.58 -4.50
N GLN A 200 12.97 19.58 -3.40
CA GLN A 200 12.74 20.76 -2.56
C GLN A 200 13.89 21.08 -1.59
N GLN A 201 15.00 20.33 -1.65
CA GLN A 201 16.25 20.67 -0.97
C GLN A 201 17.02 21.73 -1.77
#